data_AF-A0ABC9T7P9-F1
#
_entry.id   AF-A0ABC9T7P9-F1
#
_cell.length_a   1.000
_cell.length_b   1.000
_cell.length_c   1.000
_cell.angle_alpha   90.00
_cell.angle_beta   90.00
_cell.angle_gamma   90.00
#
_symmetry.space_group_name_H-M   'P 1'
#
loop_
_entity.id
_entity.type
_entity.pdbx_description
1 polymer ?
#
loop_
_entity_poly.entity_id
_entity_poly.type
_entity_poly.pdbx_seq_one_letter_code
_entity_poly.pdbx_strand_id
1 'polypeptide(L)'
;MNNQSLKEAGFDLKPVGKSAPSGINDKIVKGIDGLYENANPNSNIKYVIDEAKFGSSQLGKTKDGRQMSDGWLTGVNTEKSRILKAVDGDNKLADKITKALERDKVERVLSKVDSSGKVKTFKIDAKGNIVGEWP
;
A
#
# COMPACT_ATOMS: atom_id res chain seq x y z
N MET A 1 13.63 1.11 -11.03
CA MET A 1 12.69 0.13 -11.62
C MET A 1 11.95 0.81 -12.75
N ASN A 2 12.33 0.54 -14.00
CA ASN A 2 11.56 1.00 -15.16
C ASN A 2 10.61 -0.16 -15.49
N ASN A 3 9.47 -0.24 -14.81
CA ASN A 3 8.59 -1.39 -14.91
C ASN A 3 7.61 -1.17 -16.07
N GLN A 4 8.10 -1.42 -17.28
CA GLN A 4 7.34 -1.26 -18.52
C GLN A 4 5.99 -2.01 -18.46
N SER A 5 5.94 -3.18 -17.82
CA SER A 5 4.70 -3.95 -17.59
C SER A 5 3.66 -3.17 -16.78
N LEU A 6 4.09 -2.41 -15.76
CA LEU A 6 3.18 -1.57 -14.97
C LEU A 6 2.62 -0.43 -15.80
N LYS A 7 3.45 0.22 -16.60
CA LYS A 7 2.99 1.29 -17.49
C LYS A 7 1.99 0.78 -18.52
N GLU A 8 2.25 -0.39 -19.10
CA GLU A 8 1.32 -1.07 -20.02
C GLU A 8 0.02 -1.48 -19.32
N ALA A 9 0.08 -1.87 -18.05
CA ALA A 9 -1.08 -2.13 -17.21
C ALA A 9 -1.77 -0.85 -16.68
N GLY A 10 -1.30 0.34 -17.06
CA GLY A 10 -1.91 1.62 -16.73
C GLY A 10 -1.47 2.24 -15.40
N PHE A 11 -0.32 1.81 -14.86
CA PHE A 11 0.28 2.32 -13.63
C PHE A 11 1.56 3.12 -13.92
N ASP A 12 1.47 4.44 -13.82
CA ASP A 12 2.61 5.36 -13.81
C ASP A 12 2.83 5.87 -12.38
N LEU A 13 3.51 5.05 -11.57
CA LEU A 13 3.54 5.22 -10.11
C LEU A 13 4.64 6.18 -9.66
N LYS A 14 4.26 7.15 -8.82
CA LYS A 14 5.17 8.08 -8.14
C LYS A 14 5.02 7.90 -6.64
N PRO A 15 6.12 7.69 -5.88
CA PRO A 15 6.04 7.54 -4.43
C PRO A 15 5.50 8.83 -3.80
N VAL A 16 4.59 8.68 -2.84
CA VAL A 16 4.03 9.79 -2.06
C VAL A 16 3.97 9.42 -0.58
N GLY A 17 3.95 10.43 0.28
CA GLY A 17 3.98 10.23 1.73
C GLY A 17 5.40 10.14 2.28
N LYS A 18 5.58 9.37 3.36
CA LYS A 18 6.82 9.31 4.12
C LYS A 18 8.01 8.94 3.25
N SER A 19 9.12 9.63 3.44
CA SER A 19 10.38 9.27 2.80
C SER A 19 10.87 7.91 3.30
N ALA A 20 11.58 7.19 2.44
CA ALA A 20 12.30 5.99 2.85
C ALA A 20 13.29 6.34 3.99
N PRO A 21 13.55 5.40 4.92
CA PRO A 21 14.63 5.55 5.88
C PRO A 21 15.95 5.93 5.17
N SER A 22 16.59 6.96 5.70
CA SER A 22 17.86 7.52 5.23
C SER A 22 19.10 6.84 5.85
N GLY A 23 18.93 6.10 6.95
CA GLY A 23 20.02 5.43 7.63
C GLY A 23 19.59 4.29 8.55
N ILE A 24 20.56 3.47 8.98
CA ILE A 24 20.32 2.29 9.85
C ILE A 24 19.75 2.64 11.24
N ASN A 25 19.96 3.88 11.69
CA ASN A 25 19.49 4.37 12.98
C ASN A 25 18.09 4.97 12.92
N ASP A 26 17.50 5.09 11.72
CA ASP A 26 16.16 5.61 11.59
C ASP A 26 15.16 4.66 12.27
N LYS A 27 14.20 5.24 12.98
CA LYS A 27 13.21 4.46 13.71
C LYS A 27 12.46 3.55 12.74
N ILE A 28 12.38 2.27 13.08
CA ILE A 28 11.55 1.31 12.34
C ILE A 28 10.09 1.75 12.47
N VAL A 29 9.53 2.28 11.39
CA VAL A 29 8.14 2.74 11.34
C VAL A 29 7.24 1.60 10.90
N LYS A 30 6.45 1.05 11.83
CA LYS A 30 5.38 0.08 11.52
C LYS A 30 4.25 0.75 10.75
N GLY A 31 3.70 0.13 9.71
CA GLY A 31 2.57 0.65 8.94
C GLY A 31 2.63 0.18 7.49
N ILE A 32 2.04 0.96 6.58
CA ILE A 32 2.18 0.78 5.13
C ILE A 32 3.67 0.91 4.75
N ASP A 33 4.14 0.00 3.90
CA ASP A 33 5.52 -0.02 3.41
C ASP A 33 5.70 0.91 2.20
N GLY A 34 4.79 0.84 1.23
CA GLY A 34 4.80 1.67 0.03
C GLY A 34 3.47 2.37 -0.22
N LEU A 35 3.54 3.66 -0.61
CA LEU A 35 2.38 4.44 -1.02
C LEU A 35 2.75 5.24 -2.28
N TYR A 36 1.91 5.11 -3.31
CA TYR A 36 2.17 5.69 -4.61
C TYR A 36 0.93 6.39 -5.16
N GLU A 37 1.12 7.53 -5.79
CA GLU A 37 0.12 8.15 -6.68
C GLU A 37 0.30 7.60 -8.10
N ASN A 38 -0.82 7.27 -8.75
CA ASN A 38 -0.81 6.89 -10.16
C ASN A 38 -1.01 8.12 -11.04
N ALA A 39 0.06 8.55 -11.71
CA ALA A 39 0.07 9.71 -12.58
C ALA A 39 -0.57 9.46 -13.96
N ASN A 40 -0.99 8.23 -14.26
CA ASN A 40 -1.68 7.93 -15.51
C ASN A 40 -3.09 8.59 -15.52
N PRO A 41 -3.34 9.59 -16.39
CA PRO A 41 -4.62 10.29 -16.41
C PRO A 41 -5.78 9.38 -16.85
N ASN A 42 -5.49 8.33 -17.61
CA ASN A 42 -6.48 7.39 -18.14
C ASN A 42 -6.84 6.27 -17.16
N SER A 43 -6.14 6.15 -16.02
CA SER A 43 -6.45 5.14 -15.02
C SER A 43 -7.53 5.61 -14.05
N ASN A 44 -8.47 4.72 -13.74
CA ASN A 44 -9.43 4.96 -12.65
C ASN A 44 -8.80 4.78 -11.27
N ILE A 45 -7.67 4.05 -11.17
CA ILE A 45 -6.89 3.92 -9.95
C ILE A 45 -6.04 5.17 -9.75
N LYS A 46 -6.16 5.79 -8.58
CA LYS A 46 -5.44 7.02 -8.21
C LYS A 46 -4.27 6.77 -7.26
N TYR A 47 -4.36 5.74 -6.42
CA TYR A 47 -3.26 5.37 -5.54
C TYR A 47 -3.03 3.87 -5.51
N VAL A 48 -1.80 3.48 -5.22
CA VAL A 48 -1.41 2.09 -4.93
C VAL A 48 -0.80 2.06 -3.55
N ILE A 49 -1.26 1.13 -2.71
CA ILE A 49 -0.71 0.85 -1.38
C ILE A 49 -0.06 -0.52 -1.44
N ASP A 50 1.22 -0.59 -1.11
CA ASP A 50 2.01 -1.82 -1.10
C ASP A 50 2.43 -2.20 0.33
N GLU A 51 2.36 -3.51 0.60
CA GLU A 51 2.92 -4.15 1.79
C GLU A 51 3.89 -5.23 1.33
N ALA A 52 5.10 -5.25 1.89
CA ALA A 52 6.11 -6.24 1.58
C ALA A 52 6.14 -7.35 2.63
N LYS A 53 6.29 -8.61 2.20
CA LYS A 53 6.48 -9.76 3.09
C LYS A 53 7.64 -10.63 2.59
N PHE A 54 8.59 -10.90 3.48
CA PHE A 54 9.73 -11.76 3.20
C PHE A 54 9.51 -13.20 3.73
N GLY A 55 9.89 -14.19 2.92
CA GLY A 55 9.87 -15.59 3.28
C GLY A 55 8.47 -16.10 3.65
N SER A 56 8.34 -16.70 4.84
CA SER A 56 7.07 -17.24 5.33
C SER A 56 6.12 -16.18 5.91
N SER A 57 6.54 -14.91 5.99
CA SER A 57 5.74 -13.82 6.56
C SER A 57 4.41 -13.63 5.83
N GLN A 58 3.32 -13.42 6.57
CA GLN A 58 1.98 -13.21 6.02
C GLN A 58 1.35 -11.92 6.54
N LEU A 59 0.26 -11.48 5.89
CA LEU A 59 -0.61 -10.43 6.39
C LEU A 59 -1.23 -10.88 7.74
N GLY A 60 -1.02 -10.09 8.78
CA GLY A 60 -1.52 -10.38 10.12
C GLY A 60 -2.97 -9.93 10.35
N LYS A 61 -3.56 -10.39 11.46
CA LYS A 61 -4.82 -9.85 12.00
C LYS A 61 -4.50 -8.85 13.11
N THR A 62 -5.15 -7.69 13.09
CA THR A 62 -5.04 -6.67 14.12
C THR A 62 -6.40 -6.40 14.75
N LYS A 63 -6.44 -5.49 15.74
CA LYS A 63 -7.69 -4.98 16.31
C LYS A 63 -8.58 -4.29 15.27
N ASP A 64 -8.00 -3.74 14.20
CA ASP A 64 -8.70 -3.03 13.13
C ASP A 64 -9.10 -3.94 11.96
N GLY A 65 -8.85 -5.25 12.07
CA GLY A 65 -9.06 -6.21 10.98
C GLY A 65 -7.75 -6.76 10.41
N ARG A 66 -7.84 -7.45 9.27
CA ARG A 66 -6.66 -8.00 8.58
C ARG A 66 -5.82 -6.85 8.01
N GLN A 67 -4.49 -6.99 8.01
CA GLN A 67 -3.63 -6.01 7.33
C GLN A 67 -4.10 -5.80 5.88
N MET A 68 -4.01 -4.56 5.42
CA MET A 68 -4.48 -4.11 4.09
C MET A 68 -6.00 -4.15 3.89
N SER A 69 -6.81 -4.46 4.91
CA SER A 69 -8.26 -4.23 4.84
C SER A 69 -8.59 -2.74 5.03
N ASP A 70 -9.80 -2.33 4.66
CA ASP A 70 -10.27 -0.95 4.85
C ASP A 70 -10.23 -0.52 6.31
N GLY A 71 -10.72 -1.39 7.20
CA GLY A 71 -10.66 -1.16 8.64
C GLY A 71 -9.23 -0.96 9.15
N TRP A 72 -8.27 -1.74 8.63
CA TRP A 72 -6.88 -1.61 9.02
C TRP A 72 -6.22 -0.34 8.48
N LEU A 73 -6.52 0.04 7.23
CA LEU A 73 -5.99 1.24 6.59
C LEU A 73 -6.49 2.51 7.30
N THR A 74 -7.77 2.53 7.66
CA THR A 74 -8.43 3.67 8.32
C THR A 74 -8.31 3.65 9.85
N GLY A 75 -8.00 2.50 10.45
CA GLY A 75 -7.87 2.35 11.90
C GLY A 75 -9.22 2.34 12.63
N VAL A 76 -10.24 1.70 12.05
CA VAL A 76 -11.65 1.81 12.47
C VAL A 76 -11.92 1.53 13.96
N ASN A 77 -11.14 0.68 14.62
CA ASN A 77 -11.36 0.30 16.02
C ASN A 77 -10.37 0.95 17.00
N THR A 78 -9.27 1.52 16.50
CA THR A 78 -8.19 2.06 17.34
C THR A 78 -7.91 3.54 17.11
N GLU A 79 -8.59 4.16 16.15
CA GLU A 79 -8.39 5.55 15.70
C GLU A 79 -6.98 5.82 15.14
N LYS A 80 -6.20 4.76 14.90
CA LYS A 80 -4.83 4.85 14.41
C LYS A 80 -4.81 4.68 12.89
N SER A 81 -5.18 5.71 12.15
CA SER A 81 -5.14 5.68 10.67
C SER A 81 -3.73 5.37 10.15
N ARG A 82 -3.60 4.29 9.36
CA ARG A 82 -2.33 3.92 8.70
C ARG A 82 -2.07 4.80 7.49
N ILE A 83 -3.13 5.23 6.80
CA ILE A 83 -3.03 6.20 5.70
C ILE A 83 -2.45 7.51 6.22
N LEU A 84 -3.01 8.07 7.31
CA LEU A 84 -2.52 9.32 7.90
C LEU A 84 -1.05 9.20 8.32
N LYS A 85 -0.70 8.07 8.93
CA LYS A 85 0.68 7.79 9.31
C LYS A 85 1.61 7.66 8.10
N ALA A 86 1.15 7.07 7.00
CA ALA A 86 1.95 6.90 5.78
C ALA A 86 2.25 8.22 5.08
N VAL A 87 1.49 9.28 5.35
CA VAL A 87 1.71 10.63 4.81
C VAL A 87 2.24 11.61 5.87
N ASP A 88 2.91 11.09 6.90
CA ASP A 88 3.51 11.87 7.99
C ASP A 88 2.56 12.89 8.65
N GLY A 89 1.28 12.53 8.75
CA GLY A 89 0.26 13.39 9.38
C GLY A 89 -0.32 14.47 8.47
N ASP A 90 -0.03 14.47 7.17
CA ASP A 90 -0.71 15.35 6.21
C ASP A 90 -2.20 14.96 6.08
N ASN A 91 -3.04 15.66 6.84
CA ASN A 91 -4.49 15.43 6.85
C ASN A 91 -5.14 15.64 5.47
N LYS A 92 -4.64 16.57 4.64
CA LYS A 92 -5.23 16.84 3.31
C LYS A 92 -4.94 15.70 2.36
N LEU A 93 -3.71 15.19 2.36
CA LEU A 93 -3.36 14.04 1.52
C LEU A 93 -4.03 12.76 2.04
N ALA A 94 -4.07 12.55 3.35
CA ALA A 94 -4.76 11.41 3.96
C ALA A 94 -6.26 11.38 3.61
N ASP A 95 -6.94 12.52 3.67
CA ASP A 95 -8.35 12.65 3.28
C ASP A 95 -8.56 12.32 1.79
N LYS A 96 -7.68 12.82 0.90
CA LYS A 96 -7.75 12.49 -0.53
C LYS A 96 -7.60 10.99 -0.80
N ILE A 97 -6.67 10.32 -0.12
CA ILE A 97 -6.45 8.88 -0.27
C ILE A 97 -7.62 8.10 0.32
N THR A 98 -8.15 8.51 1.47
CA THR A 98 -9.30 7.85 2.11
C THR A 98 -10.55 7.96 1.22
N LYS A 99 -10.83 9.13 0.64
CA LYS A 99 -11.91 9.30 -0.34
C LYS A 99 -11.71 8.49 -1.62
N ALA A 100 -10.45 8.31 -2.05
CA ALA A 100 -10.15 7.43 -3.17
C ALA A 100 -10.42 5.97 -2.81
N LEU A 101 -10.08 5.55 -1.58
CA LEU A 101 -10.34 4.21 -1.05
C LEU A 101 -11.84 3.91 -1.03
N GLU A 102 -12.65 4.82 -0.49
CA GLU A 102 -14.13 4.72 -0.45
C GLU A 102 -14.80 4.66 -1.83
N ARG A 103 -14.09 5.13 -2.87
CA ARG A 103 -14.57 5.15 -4.27
C ARG A 103 -13.96 4.04 -5.12
N ASP A 104 -13.33 3.04 -4.49
CA ASP A 104 -12.63 1.94 -5.16
C ASP A 104 -11.54 2.39 -6.15
N LYS A 105 -10.88 3.53 -5.87
CA LYS A 105 -9.80 4.10 -6.66
C LYS A 105 -8.41 3.85 -6.07
N VAL A 106 -8.30 2.90 -5.16
CA VAL A 106 -7.05 2.48 -4.54
C VAL A 106 -6.81 1.01 -4.82
N GLU A 107 -5.65 0.72 -5.39
CA GLU A 107 -5.19 -0.67 -5.56
C GLU A 107 -4.34 -1.06 -4.35
N ARG A 108 -4.54 -2.28 -3.86
CA ARG A 108 -3.83 -2.81 -2.68
C ARG A 108 -2.97 -3.97 -3.13
N VAL A 109 -1.67 -3.90 -2.87
CA VAL A 109 -0.67 -4.83 -3.40
C VAL A 109 0.09 -5.47 -2.25
N LEU A 110 0.31 -6.78 -2.37
CA LEU A 110 1.22 -7.55 -1.54
C LEU A 110 2.43 -7.93 -2.39
N SER A 111 3.60 -7.41 -2.03
CA SER A 111 4.88 -7.83 -2.59
C SER A 111 5.48 -8.95 -1.74
N LYS A 112 5.41 -10.20 -2.23
CA LYS A 112 6.07 -11.35 -1.59
C LYS A 112 7.47 -11.53 -2.15
N VAL A 113 8.46 -11.50 -1.27
CA VAL A 113 9.86 -11.73 -1.57
C VAL A 113 10.27 -13.08 -1.00
N ASP A 114 10.76 -13.99 -1.84
CA ASP A 114 11.26 -15.28 -1.38
C ASP A 114 12.71 -15.20 -0.88
N SER A 115 13.25 -16.31 -0.35
CA SER A 115 14.61 -16.37 0.18
C SER A 115 15.70 -16.17 -0.88
N SER A 116 15.37 -16.25 -2.17
CA SER A 116 16.29 -15.94 -3.27
C SER A 116 16.25 -14.46 -3.69
N GLY A 117 15.33 -13.67 -3.11
CA GLY A 117 15.09 -12.28 -3.48
C GLY A 117 14.13 -12.11 -4.65
N LYS A 118 13.52 -13.19 -5.16
CA LYS A 118 12.52 -13.09 -6.23
C LYS A 118 11.22 -12.51 -5.67
N VAL A 119 10.67 -11.55 -6.38
CA VAL A 119 9.43 -10.84 -6.00
C VAL A 119 8.25 -11.34 -6.83
N LYS A 120 7.13 -11.59 -6.15
CA LYS A 120 5.80 -11.74 -6.76
C LYS A 120 4.83 -10.77 -6.13
N THR A 121 4.04 -10.10 -6.95
CA THR A 121 3.04 -9.11 -6.54
C THR A 121 1.63 -9.68 -6.64
N PHE A 122 0.79 -9.37 -5.66
CA PHE A 122 -0.58 -9.86 -5.60
C PHE A 122 -1.56 -8.74 -5.25
N LYS A 123 -2.73 -8.75 -5.87
CA LYS A 123 -3.84 -7.85 -5.55
C LYS A 123 -4.56 -8.29 -4.27
N ILE A 124 -4.96 -7.33 -3.46
CA ILE A 124 -5.68 -7.52 -2.20
C ILE A 124 -7.06 -6.84 -2.25
N ASP A 125 -8.11 -7.54 -1.80
CA ASP A 125 -9.46 -6.97 -1.67
C ASP A 125 -9.62 -6.08 -0.42
N ALA A 126 -10.79 -5.44 -0.30
CA ALA A 126 -11.14 -4.57 0.84
C ALA A 126 -11.15 -5.28 2.20
N LYS A 127 -11.21 -6.62 2.22
CA LYS A 127 -11.20 -7.46 3.43
C LYS A 127 -9.79 -7.92 3.80
N GLY A 128 -8.77 -7.60 2.99
CA GLY A 128 -7.38 -8.01 3.19
C GLY A 128 -7.06 -9.40 2.63
N ASN A 129 -7.89 -9.95 1.73
CA ASN A 129 -7.65 -11.24 1.08
C ASN A 129 -6.91 -11.06 -0.24
N ILE A 130 -6.02 -11.99 -0.56
CA ILE A 130 -5.36 -12.04 -1.86
C ILE A 130 -6.37 -12.54 -2.90
N VAL A 131 -6.51 -11.84 -4.03
CA VAL A 131 -7.49 -12.15 -5.08
C VAL A 131 -6.86 -12.48 -6.45
N GLY A 132 -5.56 -12.27 -6.62
CA GLY A 132 -4.85 -12.61 -7.87
C GLY A 132 -3.44 -12.05 -7.93
N GLU A 133 -2.66 -12.44 -8.93
CA GLU A 133 -1.38 -11.79 -9.23
C GLU A 133 -1.62 -10.36 -9.74
N TRP A 134 -0.70 -9.46 -9.41
CA TRP A 134 -0.69 -8.07 -9.88
C TRP A 134 0.52 -7.87 -10.82
N PRO A 135 0.36 -7.16 -11.95
CA PRO A 135 1.33 -7.12 -13.05
C PRO A 135 2.68 -6.45 -12.74
#